data_AF-A0A0S9KDN5-F1
#
_entry.id   AF-A0A0S9KDN5-F1
#
_cell.length_a   1.000
_cell.length_b   1.000
_cell.length_c   1.000
_cell.angle_alpha   90.00
_cell.angle_beta   90.00
_cell.angle_gamma   90.00
#
_symmetry.space_group_name_H-M   'P 1'
#
loop_
_entity.id
_entity.type
_entity.pdbx_description
1 polymer ?
#
loop_
_entity_poly.entity_id
_entity_poly.type
_entity_poly.pdbx_seq_one_letter_code
_entity_poly.pdbx_strand_id
1 'polypeptide(L)'
;MDATEAAWARVDAALVDAKAITFDGCHQIYLAMDEEQVTKSVERGYGADDDTRKLIRVTDRAAARRTIEQWFDDSCPLRFITAVRTVDTNPHAGYEDLIGQFELGEARFVLDEDDDDDDDDDDDDDDDDDVQQERR
;
A
#
# COMPACT_ATOMS: atom_id res chain seq x y z
N MET A 1 7.54 -2.01 -22.13
CA MET A 1 7.38 -1.10 -20.99
C MET A 1 7.49 -1.96 -19.75
N ASP A 2 8.28 -1.50 -18.77
CA ASP A 2 8.34 -2.12 -17.46
C ASP A 2 6.97 -2.04 -16.77
N ALA A 3 6.61 -3.02 -15.93
CA ALA A 3 5.32 -3.07 -15.25
C ALA A 3 5.14 -1.86 -14.32
N THR A 4 6.22 -1.42 -13.67
CA THR A 4 6.26 -0.25 -12.79
C THR A 4 5.96 1.02 -13.57
N GLU A 5 6.61 1.20 -14.72
CA GLU A 5 6.39 2.37 -15.59
C GLU A 5 4.95 2.41 -16.12
N ALA A 6 4.38 1.26 -16.48
CA ALA A 6 3.00 1.18 -16.94
C ALA A 6 1.99 1.54 -15.84
N ALA A 7 2.22 1.07 -14.60
CA ALA A 7 1.39 1.37 -13.45
C ALA A 7 1.41 2.86 -13.11
N TRP A 8 2.61 3.46 -13.06
CA TRP A 8 2.76 4.89 -12.79
C TRP A 8 2.20 5.78 -13.89
N ALA A 9 2.27 5.36 -15.17
CA ALA A 9 1.62 6.07 -16.26
C ALA A 9 0.09 6.18 -16.10
N ARG A 10 -0.58 5.19 -15.48
CA ARG A 10 -2.03 5.27 -15.17
C ARG A 10 -2.30 6.33 -14.11
N VAL A 11 -1.43 6.41 -13.08
CA VAL A 11 -1.51 7.45 -12.05
C VAL A 11 -1.35 8.84 -12.66
N ASP A 12 -0.37 9.02 -13.53
CA ASP A 12 -0.15 10.29 -14.23
C ASP A 12 -1.36 10.68 -15.09
N ALA A 13 -1.96 9.71 -15.79
CA ALA A 13 -3.17 9.94 -16.57
C ALA A 13 -4.35 10.36 -15.69
N ALA A 14 -4.56 9.71 -14.55
CA ALA A 14 -5.63 10.07 -13.62
C ALA A 14 -5.43 11.44 -12.94
N LEU A 15 -4.17 11.81 -12.64
CA LEU A 15 -3.82 13.12 -12.08
C LEU A 15 -4.16 14.31 -12.99
N VAL A 16 -4.40 14.08 -14.29
CA VAL A 16 -4.85 15.12 -15.21
C VAL A 16 -6.17 15.73 -14.75
N ASP A 17 -7.09 14.87 -14.29
CA ASP A 17 -8.48 15.22 -13.97
C ASP A 17 -8.77 15.27 -12.46
N ALA A 18 -7.93 14.62 -11.64
CA ALA A 18 -8.07 14.57 -10.19
C ALA A 18 -8.17 15.97 -9.54
N LYS A 19 -9.08 16.10 -8.57
CA LYS A 19 -9.32 17.32 -7.77
C LYS A 19 -8.62 17.26 -6.43
N ALA A 20 -8.46 16.08 -5.85
CA ALA A 20 -7.72 15.86 -4.62
C ALA A 20 -7.07 14.48 -4.61
N ILE A 21 -6.03 14.35 -3.79
CA ILE A 21 -5.40 13.09 -3.42
C ILE A 21 -5.62 12.87 -1.92
N THR A 22 -5.88 11.63 -1.51
CA THR A 22 -6.06 11.30 -0.09
C THR A 22 -5.26 10.08 0.30
N PHE A 23 -4.89 10.02 1.57
CA PHE A 23 -4.11 8.91 2.13
C PHE A 23 -4.65 8.52 3.51
N ASP A 24 -4.80 7.21 3.74
CA ASP A 24 -5.29 6.66 5.00
C ASP A 24 -4.22 6.64 6.11
N GLY A 25 -2.95 6.81 5.73
CA GLY A 25 -1.80 6.77 6.62
C GLY A 25 -1.08 5.43 6.64
N CYS A 26 -1.46 4.45 5.81
CA CYS A 26 -0.84 3.13 5.82
C CYS A 26 -0.71 2.46 4.45
N HIS A 27 -1.79 2.33 3.67
CA HIS A 27 -1.75 1.55 2.42
C HIS A 27 -2.80 1.94 1.37
N GLN A 28 -3.69 2.88 1.67
CA GLN A 28 -4.77 3.23 0.76
C GLN A 28 -4.65 4.67 0.30
N ILE A 29 -4.35 4.85 -0.99
CA ILE A 29 -4.25 6.14 -1.65
C ILE A 29 -5.41 6.29 -2.65
N TYR A 30 -6.17 7.38 -2.53
CA TYR A 30 -7.25 7.69 -3.48
C TYR A 30 -7.00 8.96 -4.26
N LEU A 31 -7.37 8.94 -5.54
CA LEU A 31 -7.49 10.12 -6.39
C LEU A 31 -8.97 10.45 -6.55
N ALA A 32 -9.42 11.55 -5.95
CA ALA A 32 -10.79 12.03 -6.08
C ALA A 32 -10.94 12.77 -7.42
N MET A 33 -11.72 12.22 -8.35
CA MET A 33 -11.83 12.70 -9.73
C MET A 33 -12.82 13.86 -9.91
N ASP A 34 -13.67 14.12 -8.92
CA ASP A 34 -14.67 15.19 -8.92
C ASP A 34 -14.89 15.77 -7.51
N GLU A 35 -15.49 16.96 -7.44
CA GLU A 35 -15.72 17.68 -6.16
C GLU A 35 -16.63 16.92 -5.20
N GLU A 36 -17.53 16.06 -5.70
CA GLU A 36 -18.37 15.25 -4.83
C GLU A 36 -17.54 14.19 -4.11
N GLN A 37 -16.60 13.54 -4.79
CA GLN A 37 -15.65 12.63 -4.12
C GLN A 37 -14.74 13.37 -3.15
N VAL A 38 -14.32 14.60 -3.46
CA VAL A 38 -13.55 15.41 -2.49
C VAL A 38 -14.37 15.67 -1.23
N THR A 39 -15.65 16.03 -1.38
CA THR A 39 -16.55 16.26 -0.24
C THR A 39 -16.72 14.98 0.58
N LYS A 40 -16.97 13.84 -0.08
CA LYS A 40 -17.07 12.52 0.57
C LYS A 40 -15.81 12.13 1.33
N SER A 41 -14.63 12.46 0.80
CA SER A 41 -13.37 12.22 1.50
C SER A 41 -13.29 13.02 2.79
N VAL A 42 -13.66 14.30 2.77
CA VAL A 42 -13.73 15.15 3.97
C VAL A 42 -14.72 14.60 4.98
N GLU A 43 -15.92 14.22 4.55
CA GLU A 43 -16.95 13.61 5.41
C GLU A 43 -16.49 12.31 6.06
N ARG A 44 -15.62 11.54 5.38
CA ARG A 44 -15.01 10.31 5.90
C ARG A 44 -13.81 10.58 6.83
N GLY A 45 -13.47 11.83 7.08
CA GLY A 45 -12.38 12.24 7.98
C GLY A 45 -11.03 12.46 7.31
N TYR A 46 -10.93 12.35 5.97
CA TYR A 46 -9.72 12.72 5.26
C TYR A 46 -9.65 14.25 5.15
N GLY A 47 -8.74 14.88 5.90
CA GLY A 47 -8.66 16.34 5.97
C GLY A 47 -9.72 16.99 6.86
N ALA A 48 -10.45 16.21 7.67
CA ALA A 48 -11.12 16.76 8.83
C ALA A 48 -10.06 17.36 9.78
N ASP A 49 -10.42 18.45 10.46
CA ASP A 49 -9.52 19.20 11.36
C ASP A 49 -8.32 19.89 10.69
N ASP A 50 -8.44 20.28 9.41
CA ASP A 50 -7.33 20.87 8.62
C ASP A 50 -6.09 19.95 8.52
N ASP A 51 -6.28 18.62 8.65
CA ASP A 51 -5.20 17.64 8.47
C ASP A 51 -4.83 17.48 7.00
N THR A 52 -4.04 18.44 6.52
CA THR A 52 -3.46 18.49 5.17
C THR A 52 -2.57 17.30 4.83
N ARG A 53 -2.27 16.41 5.78
CA ARG A 53 -1.51 15.18 5.51
C ARG A 53 -2.38 14.08 4.89
N LYS A 54 -3.69 14.11 5.09
CA LYS A 54 -4.62 13.06 4.63
C LYS A 54 -5.43 13.44 3.41
N LEU A 55 -5.54 14.73 3.10
CA LEU A 55 -6.20 15.23 1.90
C LEU A 55 -5.45 16.45 1.38
N ILE A 56 -5.05 16.39 0.10
CA ILE A 56 -4.38 17.49 -0.59
C ILE A 56 -5.15 17.79 -1.86
N ARG A 57 -5.54 19.06 -2.05
CA ARG A 57 -6.14 19.54 -3.30
C ARG A 57 -5.08 19.56 -4.40
N VAL A 58 -5.41 19.02 -5.57
CA VAL A 58 -4.50 19.01 -6.72
C VAL A 58 -4.54 20.39 -7.38
N THR A 59 -3.57 21.24 -7.03
CA THR A 59 -3.33 22.53 -7.69
C THR A 59 -2.13 22.48 -8.63
N ASP A 60 -1.15 21.65 -8.28
CA ASP A 60 0.03 21.34 -9.08
C ASP A 60 0.16 19.82 -9.22
N ARG A 61 0.15 19.34 -10.47
CA ARG A 61 0.20 17.90 -10.77
C ARG A 61 1.54 17.27 -10.42
N ALA A 62 2.65 17.97 -10.64
CA ALA A 62 3.98 17.46 -10.34
C ALA A 62 4.20 17.38 -8.83
N ALA A 63 3.68 18.33 -8.07
CA ALA A 63 3.67 18.26 -6.60
C ALA A 63 2.81 17.10 -6.10
N ALA A 64 1.56 16.97 -6.59
CA ALA A 64 0.67 15.88 -6.22
C ALA A 64 1.27 14.51 -6.55
N ARG A 65 1.91 14.40 -7.72
CA ARG A 65 2.64 13.20 -8.17
C ARG A 65 3.72 12.77 -7.18
N ARG A 66 4.61 13.70 -6.82
CA ARG A 66 5.67 13.46 -5.83
C ARG A 66 5.12 13.08 -4.47
N THR A 67 4.01 13.70 -4.06
CA THR A 67 3.37 13.35 -2.79
C THR A 67 2.79 11.94 -2.81
N ILE A 68 2.17 11.52 -3.92
CA ILE A 68 1.68 10.14 -4.07
C ILE A 68 2.85 9.15 -4.03
N GLU A 69 3.96 9.45 -4.73
CA GLU A 69 5.18 8.62 -4.69
C GLU A 69 5.68 8.46 -3.24
N GLN A 70 5.80 9.56 -2.50
CA GLN A 70 6.21 9.53 -1.11
C GLN A 70 5.24 8.72 -0.23
N TRP A 71 3.93 8.93 -0.36
CA TRP A 71 2.94 8.14 0.37
C TRP A 71 3.01 6.66 0.03
N PHE A 72 3.26 6.32 -1.23
CA PHE A 72 3.39 4.94 -1.67
C PHE A 72 4.65 4.28 -1.10
N ASP A 73 5.78 4.98 -1.10
CA ASP A 73 7.03 4.48 -0.52
C ASP A 73 6.95 4.34 1.02
N ASP A 74 6.24 5.25 1.68
CA ASP A 74 6.00 5.21 3.13
C ASP A 74 4.93 4.15 3.52
N SER A 75 4.22 3.57 2.55
CA SER A 75 3.12 2.64 2.79
C SER A 75 3.58 1.19 3.00
N CYS A 76 2.78 0.43 3.75
CA CYS A 76 2.99 -1.01 3.93
C CYS A 76 2.88 -1.79 2.59
N PRO A 77 3.32 -3.07 2.53
CA PRO A 77 3.27 -3.88 1.29
C PRO A 77 1.86 -4.06 0.70
N LEU A 78 0.82 -3.87 1.51
CA LEU A 78 -0.59 -3.92 1.09
C LEU A 78 -1.05 -2.67 0.31
N ARG A 79 -0.12 -1.78 -0.05
CA ARG A 79 -0.41 -0.51 -0.69
C ARG A 79 -1.05 -0.63 -2.06
N PHE A 80 -1.98 0.27 -2.34
CA PHE A 80 -2.63 0.40 -3.64
C PHE A 80 -3.09 1.84 -3.89
N ILE A 81 -3.34 2.15 -5.16
CA ILE A 81 -3.79 3.46 -5.62
C ILE A 81 -5.03 3.28 -6.48
N THR A 82 -6.11 3.95 -6.11
CA THR A 82 -7.40 3.86 -6.81
C THR A 82 -7.93 5.26 -7.15
N ALA A 83 -8.37 5.46 -8.39
CA ALA A 83 -9.16 6.62 -8.76
C ALA A 83 -10.63 6.39 -8.38
N VAL A 84 -11.26 7.42 -7.83
CA VAL A 84 -12.66 7.38 -7.43
C VAL A 84 -13.40 8.54 -8.09
N ARG A 85 -14.46 8.21 -8.84
CA ARG A 85 -15.38 9.16 -9.46
C ARG A 85 -16.82 8.90 -9.04
N THR A 86 -17.64 9.93 -9.08
CA THR A 86 -19.07 9.83 -8.83
C THR A 86 -19.78 9.21 -10.04
N VAL A 87 -20.63 8.20 -9.77
CA VAL A 87 -21.46 7.52 -10.76
C VAL A 87 -22.87 7.39 -10.20
N ASP A 88 -23.88 7.81 -10.98
CA ASP A 88 -25.29 7.86 -10.53
C ASP A 88 -25.97 6.49 -10.40
N THR A 89 -25.39 5.44 -10.98
CA THR A 89 -26.02 4.12 -11.09
C THR A 89 -25.57 3.18 -9.97
N ASN A 90 -24.33 2.71 -10.05
CA ASN A 90 -23.70 1.85 -9.06
C ASN A 90 -22.53 2.60 -8.42
N PRO A 91 -22.56 2.87 -7.10
CA PRO A 91 -21.49 3.58 -6.42
C PRO A 91 -20.13 2.87 -6.48
N HIS A 92 -20.12 1.55 -6.72
CA HIS A 92 -18.87 0.79 -6.90
C HIS A 92 -18.30 0.90 -8.33
N ALA A 93 -19.10 1.33 -9.32
CA ALA A 93 -18.62 1.52 -10.69
C ALA A 93 -17.69 2.73 -10.85
N GLY A 94 -17.59 3.57 -9.82
CA GLY A 94 -16.71 4.74 -9.80
C GLY A 94 -15.27 4.46 -9.40
N TYR A 95 -14.94 3.23 -9.00
CA TYR A 95 -13.60 2.84 -8.57
C TYR A 95 -12.81 2.26 -9.74
N GLU A 96 -11.61 2.78 -9.94
CA GLU A 96 -10.67 2.36 -10.98
C GLU A 96 -9.29 2.16 -10.37
N ASP A 97 -8.80 0.92 -10.37
CA ASP A 97 -7.48 0.60 -9.83
C ASP A 97 -6.39 1.12 -10.78
N LEU A 98 -5.57 2.05 -10.27
CA LEU A 98 -4.44 2.61 -11.00
C LEU A 98 -3.20 1.76 -10.77
N ILE A 99 -2.99 1.43 -9.49
CA ILE A 99 -1.99 0.46 -9.04
C ILE A 99 -2.70 -0.49 -8.09
N GLY A 100 -2.90 -1.72 -8.53
CA GLY A 100 -3.53 -2.76 -7.74
C GLY A 100 -2.70 -3.17 -6.54
N GLN A 101 -3.37 -3.74 -5.54
CA GLN A 101 -2.67 -4.34 -4.41
C GLN A 101 -1.74 -5.46 -4.91
N PHE A 102 -0.51 -5.49 -4.39
CA PHE A 102 0.56 -6.39 -4.82
C PHE A 102 1.01 -6.23 -6.28
N GLU A 103 0.56 -5.19 -7.02
CA GLU A 103 1.02 -4.97 -8.39
C GLU A 103 2.51 -4.58 -8.41
N LEU A 104 2.93 -3.74 -7.45
CA LEU A 104 4.29 -3.21 -7.33
C LEU A 104 4.97 -3.51 -5.98
N GLY A 105 4.28 -4.22 -5.08
CA GLY A 105 4.81 -4.56 -3.75
C GLY A 105 5.67 -5.82 -3.80
N GLU A 106 6.93 -5.71 -3.37
CA GLU A 106 7.94 -6.76 -3.23
C GLU A 106 8.00 -7.72 -4.44
N ALA A 107 8.94 -7.36 -5.32
CA ALA A 107 9.63 -8.29 -6.19
C ALA A 107 9.65 -9.71 -5.60
N ARG A 108 9.09 -10.65 -6.38
CA ARG A 108 9.67 -11.98 -6.61
C ARG A 108 10.38 -12.52 -5.36
N PHE A 109 9.69 -13.37 -4.60
CA PHE A 109 10.32 -14.36 -3.74
C PHE A 109 11.35 -15.09 -4.62
N VAL A 110 12.56 -14.55 -4.69
CA VAL A 110 13.74 -15.30 -5.08
C VAL A 110 13.88 -16.24 -3.91
N LEU A 111 13.30 -17.43 -4.08
CA LEU A 111 13.93 -18.60 -3.50
C LEU A 111 15.36 -18.50 -4.03
N ASP A 112 16.25 -18.00 -3.20
CA ASP A 112 17.66 -18.30 -3.37
C ASP A 112 17.69 -19.83 -3.28
N GLU A 113 17.82 -20.51 -4.41
CA GLU A 113 17.83 -21.98 -4.51
C GLU A 113 19.15 -22.57 -3.95
N ASP A 114 19.89 -21.80 -3.17
CA ASP A 114 21.20 -22.14 -2.59
C ASP A 114 21.13 -22.08 -1.05
N ASP A 115 20.23 -22.86 -0.45
CA ASP A 115 20.37 -23.31 0.94
C ASP A 115 20.71 -24.80 0.90
N ASP A 116 21.86 -25.11 0.30
CA ASP A 116 22.64 -26.32 0.57
C ASP A 116 23.19 -26.19 2.00
N ASP A 117 22.35 -26.38 3.02
CA ASP A 117 22.84 -26.73 4.38
C ASP A 117 22.86 -28.26 4.48
N ASP A 118 23.87 -28.80 3.80
CA ASP A 118 24.43 -30.13 3.96
C ASP A 118 25.24 -30.09 5.28
N ASP A 119 24.59 -30.36 6.41
CA ASP A 119 25.27 -30.73 7.67
C ASP A 119 24.69 -32.08 8.15
N ASP A 120 25.23 -33.12 7.50
CA ASP A 120 25.49 -34.43 8.11
C ASP A 120 26.45 -34.27 9.32
N ASP A 121 26.51 -35.29 10.17
CA ASP A 121 27.34 -35.46 11.38
C ASP A 121 26.77 -34.87 12.70
N ASP A 122 26.70 -35.56 13.83
CA ASP A 122 26.90 -36.98 14.17
C ASP A 122 26.53 -37.09 15.68
N ASP A 123 26.38 -38.34 16.14
CA ASP A 123 26.60 -38.82 17.51
C ASP A 123 25.66 -38.46 18.69
N ASP A 124 24.98 -39.53 19.14
CA ASP A 124 24.89 -40.06 20.52
C ASP A 124 25.33 -39.17 21.71
N ASP A 125 24.44 -38.98 22.70
CA ASP A 125 24.56 -39.62 24.03
C ASP A 125 23.52 -39.06 25.04
N ASP A 126 22.92 -40.01 25.77
CA ASP A 126 22.39 -39.99 27.16
C ASP A 126 21.83 -38.70 27.80
N ASP A 127 20.56 -38.75 28.25
CA ASP A 127 20.21 -38.80 29.69
C ASP A 127 18.68 -38.95 29.86
N ASP A 128 18.23 -40.16 30.20
CA ASP A 128 16.87 -40.49 30.62
C ASP A 128 16.74 -40.22 32.13
N ASP A 129 15.88 -39.26 32.49
CA ASP A 129 15.03 -39.16 33.69
C ASP A 129 15.52 -39.81 35.01
N ASP A 130 15.78 -39.01 36.05
CA ASP A 130 14.96 -39.10 37.27
C ASP A 130 15.07 -37.85 38.17
N VAL A 131 13.95 -37.14 38.23
CA VAL A 131 13.58 -36.11 39.20
C VAL A 131 13.53 -36.70 40.62
N GLN A 132 14.10 -36.03 41.65
CA GLN A 132 13.45 -35.67 42.96
C GLN A 132 14.31 -34.58 43.66
N GLN A 133 13.81 -33.35 43.85
CA GLN A 133 13.13 -32.88 45.08
C GLN A 133 13.85 -33.38 46.36
N GLU A 134 14.38 -32.56 47.28
CA GLU A 134 13.76 -31.45 47.99
C GLU A 134 14.83 -30.53 48.62
N ARG A 135 14.52 -29.23 48.66
CA ARG A 135 15.22 -28.22 49.45
C ARG A 135 14.84 -28.37 50.93
N ARG A 136 15.84 -28.43 51.82
CA ARG A 136 15.75 -27.84 53.16
C ARG A 136 17.11 -27.53 53.74
#